data_AF-A0A0W0HWE8-F1
#
_entry.id   AF-A0A0W0HWE8-F1
#
_cell.length_a   1.000
_cell.length_b   1.000
_cell.length_c   1.000
_cell.angle_alpha   90.00
_cell.angle_beta   90.00
_cell.angle_gamma   90.00
#
_symmetry.space_group_name_H-M   'P 1'
#
loop_
_entity.id
_entity.type
_entity.pdbx_description
1 polymer ?
#
loop_
_entity_poly.entity_id
_entity_poly.type
_entity_poly.pdbx_seq_one_letter_code
_entity_poly.pdbx_strand_id
1 'polypeptide(L)'
;MAYWLMKSEPDEFSISDLQRLGKARWDGVRNYQARNFLRDMAVGDEFFFYHSSCPEPGIAGIGKIARAAYPDPTALDPESHYHDAKASADKNPWSAIDVEFVAIFKKVLGLGYLKQQSTLEQLPLVQKGSRLSVMPVTAEQWSAILALR
;
A
#
# COMPACT_ATOMS: atom_id res chain seq x y z
N MET A 1 12.64 -11.71 2.73
CA MET A 1 11.26 -11.21 2.83
C MET A 1 11.37 -9.77 3.27
N ALA A 2 10.92 -8.85 2.44
CA ALA A 2 10.86 -7.42 2.75
C ALA A 2 9.47 -7.05 3.28
N TYR A 3 9.39 -5.90 3.95
CA TYR A 3 8.15 -5.38 4.53
C TYR A 3 7.83 -4.01 3.96
N TRP A 4 6.54 -3.74 3.81
CA TRP A 4 6.06 -2.53 3.16
C TRP A 4 4.85 -1.95 3.88
N LEU A 5 4.46 -0.74 3.49
CA LEU A 5 3.17 -0.16 3.84
C LEU A 5 2.56 0.45 2.59
N MET A 6 1.29 0.13 2.33
CA MET A 6 0.54 0.65 1.19
C MET A 6 -0.77 1.27 1.65
N LYS A 7 -1.05 2.47 1.14
CA LYS A 7 -2.22 3.29 1.50
C LYS A 7 -3.34 3.10 0.48
N SER A 8 -4.55 2.88 0.97
CA SER A 8 -5.77 2.87 0.16
C SER A 8 -6.90 3.58 0.91
N GLU A 9 -7.78 4.24 0.18
CA GLU A 9 -8.96 4.87 0.75
C GLU A 9 -10.03 3.79 0.97
N PRO A 10 -10.55 3.60 2.19
CA PRO A 10 -11.44 2.47 2.49
C PRO A 10 -12.77 2.51 1.73
N ASP A 11 -13.21 3.70 1.27
CA ASP A 11 -14.41 3.84 0.44
C ASP A 11 -14.18 3.38 -1.01
N GLU A 12 -12.92 3.37 -1.48
CA GLU A 12 -12.53 2.80 -2.79
C GLU A 12 -12.15 1.32 -2.66
N PHE A 13 -11.28 1.00 -1.71
CA PHE A 13 -10.81 -0.36 -1.47
C PHE A 13 -10.32 -0.56 -0.03
N SER A 14 -11.09 -1.32 0.77
CA SER A 14 -10.75 -1.58 2.17
C SER A 14 -10.03 -2.94 2.38
N ILE A 15 -9.42 -3.14 3.55
CA ILE A 15 -8.90 -4.46 3.96
C ILE A 15 -10.02 -5.52 4.03
N SER A 16 -11.26 -5.12 4.32
CA SER A 16 -12.42 -6.01 4.31
C SER A 16 -12.79 -6.43 2.89
N ASP A 17 -12.62 -5.55 1.90
CA ASP A 17 -12.77 -5.91 0.49
C ASP A 17 -11.70 -6.90 0.05
N LEU A 18 -10.43 -6.66 0.42
CA LEU A 18 -9.35 -7.60 0.16
C LEU A 18 -9.61 -8.96 0.85
N GLN A 19 -10.11 -8.96 2.09
CA GLN A 19 -10.50 -10.18 2.79
C GLN A 19 -11.58 -10.96 2.03
N ARG A 20 -12.62 -10.26 1.55
CA ARG A 20 -13.73 -10.86 0.79
C ARG A 20 -13.30 -11.39 -0.57
N LEU A 21 -12.45 -10.66 -1.29
CA LEU A 21 -11.94 -11.05 -2.61
C LEU A 21 -10.85 -12.12 -2.53
N GLY A 22 -10.13 -12.20 -1.42
CA GLY A 22 -8.96 -13.05 -1.22
C GLY A 22 -7.71 -12.52 -1.92
N LYS A 23 -7.85 -12.13 -3.20
CA LYS A 23 -6.79 -11.55 -4.04
C LYS A 23 -7.35 -10.37 -4.85
N ALA A 24 -6.57 -9.31 -4.98
CA ALA A 24 -6.93 -8.12 -5.77
C ALA A 24 -5.71 -7.52 -6.48
N ARG A 25 -5.96 -6.71 -7.51
CA ARG A 25 -4.93 -5.87 -8.13
C ARG A 25 -4.75 -4.60 -7.29
N TRP A 26 -3.50 -4.20 -7.09
CA TRP A 26 -3.15 -2.89 -6.56
C TRP A 26 -2.68 -2.01 -7.72
N ASP A 27 -3.55 -1.11 -8.16
CA ASP A 27 -3.33 -0.19 -9.29
C ASP A 27 -3.39 1.28 -8.84
N GLY A 28 -3.41 2.22 -9.79
CA GLY A 28 -3.65 3.64 -9.49
C GLY A 28 -2.46 4.39 -8.87
N VAL A 29 -1.31 3.75 -8.67
CA VAL A 29 -0.12 4.43 -8.17
C VAL A 29 0.47 5.34 -9.26
N ARG A 30 0.37 6.66 -9.04
CA ARG A 30 0.83 7.72 -9.96
C ARG A 30 1.97 8.58 -9.40
N ASN A 31 2.63 8.11 -8.35
CA ASN A 31 3.85 8.73 -7.81
C ASN A 31 5.07 7.90 -8.25
N TYR A 32 6.08 8.54 -8.86
CA TYR A 32 7.27 7.85 -9.39
C TYR A 32 8.08 7.09 -8.33
N GLN A 33 8.21 7.65 -7.13
CA GLN A 33 8.94 6.99 -6.05
C GLN A 33 8.15 5.80 -5.50
N ALA A 34 6.84 5.96 -5.27
CA ALA A 34 5.95 4.86 -4.87
C ALA A 34 5.93 3.73 -5.91
N ARG A 35 5.90 4.06 -7.19
CA ARG A 35 6.01 3.10 -8.30
C ARG A 35 7.33 2.33 -8.26
N ASN A 36 8.44 3.00 -7.99
CA ASN A 36 9.74 2.32 -7.89
C ASN A 36 9.71 1.31 -6.74
N PHE A 37 9.15 1.66 -5.58
CA PHE A 37 8.96 0.71 -4.49
C PHE A 37 8.07 -0.48 -4.88
N LEU A 38 6.97 -0.27 -5.63
CA LEU A 38 6.18 -1.39 -6.16
C LEU A 38 6.99 -2.33 -7.05
N ARG A 39 7.91 -1.80 -7.84
CA ARG A 39 8.78 -2.59 -8.73
C ARG A 39 9.83 -3.39 -7.99
N ASP A 40 10.20 -2.94 -6.79
CA ASP A 40 11.18 -3.61 -5.93
C ASP A 40 10.56 -4.73 -5.08
N MET A 41 9.23 -4.84 -5.04
CA MET A 41 8.51 -5.87 -4.28
C MET A 41 8.63 -7.26 -4.92
N ALA A 42 8.86 -8.27 -4.09
CA ALA A 42 8.87 -9.67 -4.49
C ALA A 42 7.61 -10.41 -4.04
N VAL A 43 7.23 -11.47 -4.76
CA VAL A 43 6.14 -12.37 -4.35
C VAL A 43 6.46 -12.95 -2.97
N GLY A 44 5.49 -12.90 -2.07
CA GLY A 44 5.63 -13.32 -0.68
C GLY A 44 6.08 -12.23 0.30
N ASP A 45 6.52 -11.05 -0.18
CA ASP A 45 6.70 -9.90 0.71
C ASP A 45 5.38 -9.49 1.35
N GLU A 46 5.43 -8.96 2.57
CA GLU A 46 4.25 -8.56 3.33
C GLU A 46 4.14 -7.04 3.44
N PHE A 47 2.92 -6.54 3.58
CA PHE A 47 2.69 -5.12 3.75
C PHE A 47 1.58 -4.82 4.75
N PHE A 48 1.72 -3.70 5.45
CA PHE A 48 0.62 -3.12 6.21
C PHE A 48 -0.37 -2.43 5.27
N PHE A 49 -1.62 -2.84 5.37
CA PHE A 49 -2.74 -2.19 4.69
C PHE A 49 -3.16 -0.97 5.51
N TYR A 50 -2.89 0.23 4.98
CA TYR A 50 -3.18 1.48 5.66
C TYR A 50 -4.42 2.14 5.04
N HIS A 51 -5.42 2.45 5.87
CA HIS A 51 -6.57 3.26 5.50
C HIS A 51 -6.20 4.75 5.52
N SER A 52 -6.27 5.40 4.36
CA SER A 52 -6.05 6.84 4.18
C SER A 52 -7.34 7.58 3.85
N SER A 53 -7.30 8.92 3.95
CA SER A 53 -8.40 9.82 3.52
C SER A 53 -9.77 9.49 4.13
N CYS A 54 -9.81 8.92 5.34
CA CYS A 54 -11.03 8.49 6.01
C CYS A 54 -11.12 9.04 7.45
N PRO A 55 -12.26 8.87 8.15
CA PRO A 55 -12.43 9.34 9.53
C PRO A 55 -11.49 8.68 10.54
N GLU A 56 -11.11 7.41 10.33
CA GLU A 56 -10.20 6.65 11.20
C GLU A 56 -8.96 6.16 10.42
N PRO A 57 -8.01 7.06 10.10
CA PRO A 57 -6.85 6.69 9.30
C PRO A 57 -5.82 5.93 10.13
N GLY A 58 -5.33 4.80 9.60
CA GLY A 58 -4.39 3.95 10.32
C GLY A 58 -4.16 2.60 9.66
N ILE A 59 -3.36 1.75 10.30
CA ILE A 59 -3.10 0.39 9.81
C ILE A 59 -4.27 -0.51 10.21
N ALA A 60 -4.93 -1.09 9.21
CA ALA A 60 -6.13 -1.90 9.37
C ALA A 60 -5.86 -3.41 9.25
N GLY A 61 -4.72 -3.81 8.70
CA GLY A 61 -4.37 -5.21 8.54
C GLY A 61 -3.07 -5.45 7.79
N ILE A 62 -2.90 -6.68 7.32
CA ILE A 62 -1.73 -7.17 6.59
C ILE A 62 -2.22 -7.84 5.31
N GLY A 63 -1.52 -7.55 4.21
CA GLY A 63 -1.58 -8.32 2.98
C GLY A 63 -0.18 -8.80 2.59
N LYS A 64 -0.11 -9.63 1.55
CA LYS A 64 1.15 -10.04 0.93
C LYS A 64 1.10 -9.92 -0.59
N ILE A 65 2.27 -9.83 -1.20
CA ILE A 65 2.41 -9.70 -2.65
C ILE A 65 2.19 -11.06 -3.30
N ALA A 66 1.15 -11.16 -4.13
CA ALA A 66 0.79 -12.37 -4.86
C ALA A 66 1.35 -12.36 -6.30
N ARG A 67 1.65 -11.18 -6.86
CA ARG A 67 2.29 -11.02 -8.17
C ARG A 67 3.16 -9.77 -8.16
N ALA A 68 4.42 -9.91 -8.58
CA ALA A 68 5.34 -8.79 -8.77
C ALA A 68 4.87 -7.83 -9.86
N ALA A 69 5.51 -6.67 -9.95
CA ALA A 69 5.08 -5.56 -10.79
C ALA A 69 4.88 -5.91 -12.26
N TYR A 70 3.78 -5.42 -12.84
CA TYR A 70 3.45 -5.48 -14.26
C TYR A 70 2.85 -4.14 -14.73
N PRO A 71 2.77 -3.86 -16.05
CA PRO A 71 2.18 -2.62 -16.55
C PRO A 71 0.76 -2.41 -16.02
N ASP A 72 0.50 -1.25 -15.41
CA ASP A 72 -0.81 -0.96 -14.82
C ASP A 72 -1.87 -0.79 -15.93
N PRO A 73 -2.87 -1.69 -16.06
CA PRO A 73 -3.86 -1.60 -17.12
C PRO A 73 -4.75 -0.36 -16.99
N THR A 74 -4.94 0.17 -15.77
CA THR A 74 -5.78 1.35 -15.51
C THR A 74 -5.23 2.63 -16.11
N ALA A 75 -3.94 2.65 -16.48
CA ALA A 75 -3.33 3.78 -17.18
C ALA A 75 -3.77 3.89 -18.65
N LEU A 76 -4.21 2.78 -19.26
CA LEU A 76 -4.61 2.70 -20.67
C LEU A 76 -6.13 2.64 -20.84
N ASP A 77 -6.88 2.56 -19.74
CA ASP A 77 -8.35 2.50 -19.73
C ASP A 77 -8.92 3.92 -19.65
N PRO A 78 -9.60 4.44 -20.69
CA PRO A 78 -10.17 5.79 -20.68
C PRO A 78 -11.25 6.01 -19.62
N GLU A 79 -11.92 4.95 -19.17
CA GLU A 79 -12.98 5.02 -18.15
C GLU A 79 -12.42 5.01 -16.72
N SER A 80 -11.14 4.67 -16.56
CA SER A 80 -10.46 4.65 -15.27
C SER A 80 -10.14 6.06 -14.79
N HIS A 81 -10.39 6.33 -13.49
CA HIS A 81 -9.93 7.55 -12.82
C HIS A 81 -8.41 7.75 -12.87
N TYR A 82 -7.66 6.67 -13.11
CA TYR A 82 -6.21 6.68 -13.18
C TYR A 82 -5.65 6.63 -14.60
N HIS A 83 -6.49 6.86 -15.62
CA HIS A 83 -6.08 6.97 -17.02
C HIS A 83 -4.94 7.99 -17.18
N ASP A 84 -3.95 7.65 -18.00
CA ASP A 84 -2.88 8.56 -18.38
C ASP A 84 -2.82 8.67 -19.91
N ALA A 85 -3.23 9.83 -20.43
CA ALA A 85 -3.26 10.12 -21.86
C ALA A 85 -1.89 10.03 -22.56
N LYS A 86 -0.79 9.97 -21.81
CA LYS A 86 0.57 9.81 -22.34
C LYS A 86 1.05 8.35 -22.32
N ALA A 87 0.33 7.46 -21.67
CA ALA A 87 0.65 6.04 -21.63
C ALA A 87 0.15 5.33 -22.89
N SER A 88 0.89 4.32 -23.33
CA SER A 88 0.47 3.42 -24.40
C SER A 88 0.83 1.97 -24.06
N ALA A 89 0.35 1.01 -24.85
CA ALA A 89 0.70 -0.40 -24.70
C ALA A 89 2.22 -0.63 -24.78
N ASP A 90 2.92 0.07 -25.68
CA ASP A 90 4.38 -0.03 -25.85
C ASP A 90 5.14 0.76 -24.77
N LYS A 91 4.52 1.78 -24.18
CA LYS A 91 5.15 2.69 -23.23
C LYS A 91 4.20 3.07 -22.10
N ASN A 92 4.03 2.14 -21.16
CA ASN A 92 3.30 2.38 -19.92
C ASN A 92 4.29 2.72 -18.77
N PRO A 93 4.31 3.96 -18.26
CA PRO A 93 5.25 4.34 -17.20
C PRO A 93 4.83 3.82 -15.82
N TRP A 94 3.61 3.28 -15.68
CA TRP A 94 2.99 2.87 -14.42
C TRP A 94 3.03 1.37 -14.22
N SER A 95 2.97 0.95 -12.96
CA SER A 95 3.04 -0.45 -12.59
C SER A 95 2.01 -0.76 -11.52
N ALA A 96 1.33 -1.89 -11.69
CA ALA A 96 0.44 -2.51 -10.72
C ALA A 96 1.08 -3.81 -10.21
N ILE A 97 0.57 -4.31 -9.09
CA ILE A 97 0.90 -5.62 -8.52
C ILE A 97 -0.39 -6.36 -8.20
N ASP A 98 -0.31 -7.65 -7.89
CA ASP A 98 -1.44 -8.32 -7.22
C ASP A 98 -1.09 -8.57 -5.76
N VAL A 99 -2.07 -8.37 -4.89
CA VAL A 99 -1.98 -8.60 -3.45
C VAL A 99 -3.01 -9.63 -3.01
N GLU A 100 -2.72 -10.31 -1.92
CA GLU A 100 -3.63 -11.24 -1.27
C GLU A 100 -3.76 -10.93 0.23
N PHE A 101 -4.93 -11.26 0.78
CA PHE A 101 -5.23 -11.06 2.20
C PHE A 101 -4.36 -11.95 3.10
N VAL A 102 -3.90 -11.41 4.23
CA VAL A 102 -3.23 -12.18 5.29
C VAL A 102 -4.00 -12.08 6.60
N ALA A 103 -4.22 -10.86 7.10
CA ALA A 103 -4.90 -10.65 8.37
C ALA A 103 -5.60 -9.29 8.44
N ILE A 104 -6.74 -9.24 9.13
CA ILE A 104 -7.41 -8.01 9.52
C ILE A 104 -7.20 -7.76 11.01
N PHE A 105 -6.99 -6.51 11.40
CA PHE A 105 -6.82 -6.16 12.81
C PHE A 105 -8.19 -5.93 13.46
N LYS A 106 -8.32 -6.29 14.74
CA LYS A 106 -9.57 -6.06 15.49
C LYS A 106 -9.86 -4.57 15.68
N LYS A 107 -8.81 -3.75 15.72
CA LYS A 107 -8.85 -2.30 15.83
C LYS A 107 -7.80 -1.71 14.89
N VAL A 108 -8.12 -0.59 14.26
CA VAL A 108 -7.17 0.14 13.44
C VAL A 108 -6.09 0.75 14.34
N LEU A 109 -4.83 0.58 13.97
CA LEU A 109 -3.72 1.29 14.61
C LEU A 109 -3.66 2.71 14.02
N GLY A 110 -4.36 3.63 14.69
CA GLY A 110 -4.55 5.00 14.20
C GLY A 110 -3.24 5.78 14.01
N LEU A 111 -3.21 6.68 13.04
CA LEU A 111 -2.03 7.50 12.71
C LEU A 111 -1.49 8.29 13.92
N GLY A 112 -2.38 8.82 14.76
CA GLY A 112 -2.01 9.56 15.96
C GLY A 112 -1.26 8.69 16.97
N TYR A 113 -1.61 7.39 17.06
CA TYR A 113 -0.92 6.43 17.92
C TYR A 113 0.43 6.01 17.32
N LEU A 114 0.49 5.77 16.01
CA LEU A 114 1.74 5.45 15.31
C LEU A 114 2.78 6.58 15.42
N LYS A 115 2.35 7.84 15.39
CA LYS A 115 3.22 9.01 15.56
C LYS A 115 3.87 9.13 16.94
N GLN A 116 3.34 8.45 17.95
CA GLN A 116 3.90 8.47 19.32
C GLN A 116 5.02 7.45 19.50
N GLN A 117 5.26 6.59 18.50
CA GLN A 117 6.23 5.51 18.59
C GLN A 117 7.59 5.99 18.09
N SER A 118 8.57 6.10 18.99
CA SER A 118 9.93 6.56 18.64
C SER A 118 10.59 5.65 17.59
N THR A 119 10.34 4.34 17.66
CA THR A 119 10.82 3.36 16.67
C THR A 119 10.31 3.64 15.24
N LEU A 120 9.21 4.38 15.10
CA LEU A 120 8.61 4.70 13.81
C LEU A 120 8.98 6.08 13.27
N GLU A 121 9.79 6.88 13.98
CA GLU A 121 10.15 8.25 13.55
C GLU A 121 10.75 8.34 12.14
N GLN A 122 11.46 7.29 11.72
CA GLN A 122 12.06 7.20 10.40
C GLN A 122 11.13 6.61 9.32
N LEU A 123 9.93 6.14 9.70
CA LEU A 123 8.95 5.64 8.75
C LEU A 123 8.35 6.84 7.98
N PRO A 124 8.38 6.85 6.63
CA PRO A 124 7.83 7.98 5.86
C PRO A 124 6.36 8.29 6.15
N LEU A 125 5.60 7.37 6.74
CA LEU A 125 4.22 7.57 7.17
C LEU A 125 4.08 8.73 8.18
N VAL A 126 5.00 8.85 9.12
CA VAL A 126 4.90 9.80 10.25
C VAL A 126 5.72 11.08 10.03
N GLN A 127 6.58 11.09 9.02
CA GLN A 127 7.40 12.24 8.66
C GLN A 127 6.56 13.38 8.08
N LYS A 128 6.84 14.60 8.54
CA LYS A 128 6.16 15.81 8.07
C LYS A 128 6.39 16.03 6.58
N GLY A 129 5.32 16.24 5.82
CA GLY A 129 5.38 16.55 4.38
C GLY A 129 5.45 15.33 3.45
N SER A 130 5.56 14.12 3.99
CA SER A 130 5.53 12.90 3.18
C SER A 130 4.17 12.72 2.50
N ARG A 131 4.21 12.49 1.18
CA ARG A 131 3.04 12.16 0.35
C ARG A 131 3.16 10.78 -0.32
N LEU A 132 4.01 9.90 0.23
CA LEU A 132 4.16 8.56 -0.29
C LEU A 132 2.97 7.68 0.08
N SER A 133 2.41 6.98 -0.90
CA SER A 133 1.37 5.96 -0.76
C SER A 133 1.92 4.55 -0.62
N VAL A 134 3.14 4.31 -1.10
CA VAL A 134 3.89 3.06 -0.97
C VAL A 134 5.24 3.40 -0.35
N MET A 135 5.64 2.66 0.67
CA MET A 135 6.92 2.87 1.35
C MET A 135 7.48 1.57 1.92
N PRO A 136 8.82 1.45 2.01
CA PRO A 136 9.45 0.34 2.70
C PRO A 136 9.25 0.46 4.22
N VAL A 137 9.23 -0.68 4.89
CA VAL A 137 9.18 -0.83 6.34
C VAL A 137 10.35 -1.71 6.76
N THR A 138 11.14 -1.29 7.75
CA THR A 138 12.25 -2.13 8.24
C THR A 138 11.73 -3.27 9.11
N ALA A 139 12.53 -4.31 9.34
CA ALA A 139 12.14 -5.42 10.20
C ALA A 139 11.84 -4.96 11.65
N GLU A 140 12.58 -3.96 12.14
CA GLU A 140 12.39 -3.35 13.46
C GLU A 140 11.07 -2.59 13.52
N GLN A 141 10.76 -1.79 12.49
CA GLN A 141 9.49 -1.07 12.40
C GLN A 141 8.29 -2.03 12.27
N TRP A 142 8.44 -3.09 11.48
CA TRP A 142 7.44 -4.13 11.32
C TRP A 142 7.11 -4.80 12.66
N SER A 143 8.16 -5.25 13.36
CA SER A 143 8.03 -5.89 14.67
C SER A 143 7.42 -4.94 15.70
N ALA A 144 7.83 -3.67 15.70
CA ALA A 144 7.27 -2.65 16.59
C ALA A 144 5.77 -2.46 16.34
N ILE A 145 5.33 -2.34 15.09
CA ILE A 145 3.90 -2.20 14.76
C ILE A 145 3.11 -3.45 15.15
N LEU A 146 3.65 -4.65 14.93
CA LEU A 146 2.99 -5.89 15.34
C LEU A 146 2.79 -5.98 16.86
N ALA A 147 3.72 -5.45 17.66
CA ALA A 147 3.62 -5.43 19.11
C ALA A 147 2.53 -4.47 19.65
N LEU A 148 1.98 -3.59 18.80
CA LEU A 148 0.90 -2.66 19.15
C LEU A 148 -0.51 -3.25 18.95
N ARG A 149 -0.61 -4.45 18.36
CA ARG A 149 -1.88 -5.09 17.95
C ARG A 149 -2.71 -5.65 19.09
#